data_AF-A0A1I1DSZ1-F1
#
_entry.id   AF-A0A1I1DSZ1-F1
#
_cell.length_a   1.000
_cell.length_b   1.000
_cell.length_c   1.000
_cell.angle_alpha   90.00
_cell.angle_beta   90.00
_cell.angle_gamma   90.00
#
_symmetry.space_group_name_H-M   'P 1'
#
loop_
_entity.id
_entity.type
_entity.pdbx_description
1 polymer ?
#
loop_
_entity_poly.entity_id
_entity_poly.type
_entity_poly.pdbx_seq_one_letter_code
_entity_poly.pdbx_strand_id
1 'polypeptide(L)' 'MVKKRYMNKNNWLMMGLGILITFLGYYLISPITRDYETPKAFFAILVLNVGLLIVILGLSLNFSVGQSR' A
#
# COMPACT_ATOMS: atom_id res chain seq x y z
N MET A 1 19.94 -23.95 -10.91
CA MET A 1 19.84 -23.23 -9.62
C MET A 1 18.79 -22.15 -9.73
N VAL A 2 17.67 -22.25 -9.01
CA VAL A 2 16.60 -21.22 -9.02
C VAL A 2 17.06 -20.05 -8.16
N LYS A 3 17.29 -18.88 -8.78
CA LYS A 3 17.65 -17.65 -8.08
C LYS A 3 16.46 -17.19 -7.25
N LYS A 4 16.54 -17.29 -5.91
CA LYS A 4 15.52 -16.74 -5.02
C LYS A 4 15.64 -15.21 -5.02
N ARG A 5 14.54 -14.53 -5.35
CA ARG A 5 14.42 -13.07 -5.31
C ARG A 5 13.79 -12.67 -3.98
N TYR A 6 14.54 -11.95 -3.14
CA TYR A 6 14.09 -11.45 -1.85
C TYR A 6 13.76 -9.97 -1.94
N MET A 7 12.69 -9.58 -1.24
CA MET A 7 12.23 -8.20 -1.17
C MET A 7 13.22 -7.37 -0.34
N ASN A 8 13.66 -6.23 -0.89
CA ASN A 8 14.67 -5.39 -0.24
C ASN A 8 14.08 -4.58 0.92
N LYS A 9 14.90 -4.12 1.88
CA LYS A 9 14.41 -3.39 3.07
C LYS A 9 13.56 -2.16 2.72
N ASN A 10 13.95 -1.42 1.67
CA ASN A 10 13.22 -0.23 1.22
C ASN A 10 11.84 -0.57 0.66
N ASN A 11 11.72 -1.71 -0.04
CA ASN A 11 10.44 -2.18 -0.55
C ASN A 11 9.51 -2.60 0.59
N TRP A 12 10.06 -3.27 1.61
CA TRP A 12 9.31 -3.60 2.82
C TRP A 12 8.77 -2.34 3.52
N LEU A 13 9.59 -1.29 3.59
CA LEU A 13 9.19 0.01 4.13
C LEU A 13 8.08 0.67 3.29
N MET A 14 8.23 0.69 1.95
CA MET A 14 7.20 1.21 1.05
C MET A 14 5.89 0.43 1.18
N MET A 15 5.95 -0.91 1.27
CA MET A 15 4.78 -1.75 1.48
C MET A 15 4.10 -1.43 2.81
N GLY A 16 4.87 -1.33 3.90
CA GLY A 16 4.34 -0.97 5.21
C GLY A 16 3.67 0.41 5.23
N LEU A 17 4.29 1.40 4.58
CA LEU A 17 3.70 2.74 4.43
C LEU A 17 2.42 2.72 3.59
N GLY A 18 2.39 1.96 2.50
CA GLY A 18 1.20 1.80 1.67
C GLY A 18 0.03 1.19 2.46
N ILE A 19 0.29 0.14 3.25
CA ILE A 19 -0.72 -0.48 4.13
C ILE A 19 -1.25 0.54 5.15
N LEU A 20 -0.38 1.33 5.76
CA LEU A 20 -0.78 2.38 6.72
C LEU A 20 -1.69 3.43 6.07
N ILE A 21 -1.36 3.89 4.87
CA ILE A 21 -2.16 4.86 4.11
C ILE A 21 -3.52 4.27 3.75
N THR A 22 -3.57 3.01 3.29
CA THR A 22 -4.83 2.32 3.00
C THR A 22 -5.68 2.18 4.26
N PHE A 23 -5.08 1.89 5.42
CA PHE A 23 -5.80 1.79 6.69
C PHE A 23 -6.39 3.15 7.12
N LEU A 24 -5.66 4.25 6.92
CA LEU A 24 -6.18 5.61 7.15
C LEU A 24 -7.35 5.93 6.22
N GLY A 25 -7.25 5.57 4.94
CA GLY A 25 -8.35 5.71 3.97
C GLY A 25 -9.60 4.94 4.41
N TYR A 26 -9.44 3.72 4.94
CA TYR A 26 -10.55 2.95 5.49
C TYR A 26 -11.18 3.61 6.72
N TYR A 27 -10.37 4.14 7.65
CA TYR A 27 -10.88 4.83 8.83
C TYR A 27 -11.71 6.07 8.46
N LEU A 28 -11.31 6.79 7.40
CA LEU A 28 -12.04 7.93 6.87
C LEU A 28 -13.42 7.56 6.32
N ILE A 29 -13.63 6.30 5.87
CA ILE A 29 -14.93 5.82 5.36
C ILE A 29 -15.97 5.66 6.47
N SER A 30 -15.56 5.26 7.68
CA SER A 30 -16.50 5.01 8.78
C SER A 30 -17.41 6.19 9.16
N PRO A 31 -16.96 7.47 9.18
CA PRO A 31 -17.87 8.60 9.39
C PRO A 31 -18.71 8.95 8.15
N ILE A 32 -18.22 8.67 6.93
CA ILE A 32 -18.93 8.97 5.67
C ILE A 32 -20.20 8.13 5.53
N THR A 33 -20.22 6.90 6.05
CA THR A 33 -21.41 6.04 6.01
C THR A 33 -22.53 6.52 6.92
N ARG A 34 -22.25 7.42 7.87
CA ARG A 34 -23.25 8.02 8.77
C ARG A 34 -23.75 9.37 8.24
N ASP A 35 -22.82 10.21 7.79
CA ASP A 35 -23.11 11.52 7.19
C ASP A 35 -22.43 11.60 5.82
N TYR A 36 -23.17 11.25 4.77
CA TYR A 36 -22.64 11.16 3.41
C TYR A 36 -22.34 12.56 2.85
N GLU A 37 -21.11 13.01 3.04
CA GLU A 37 -20.56 14.18 2.38
C GLU A 37 -19.71 13.76 1.17
N THR A 38 -20.24 14.01 -0.03
CA THR A 38 -19.61 13.64 -1.32
C THR A 38 -18.11 14.01 -1.41
N PRO A 39 -17.63 15.18 -0.95
CA PRO A 39 -16.21 15.51 -1.00
C PRO A 39 -15.35 14.59 -0.12
N LYS A 40 -15.80 14.30 1.11
CA LYS A 40 -15.08 13.41 2.03
C LYS A 40 -15.04 11.98 1.47
N ALA A 41 -16.13 11.52 0.88
CA ALA A 41 -16.21 10.23 0.17
C ALA A 41 -15.18 10.12 -0.96
N PHE A 42 -15.08 11.15 -1.81
CA PHE A 42 -14.10 11.21 -2.88
C PHE A 42 -12.65 11.15 -2.34
N PHE A 43 -12.34 11.93 -1.30
CA PHE A 43 -11.02 11.90 -0.69
C PHE A 43 -10.67 10.54 -0.09
N ALA A 44 -11.61 9.89 0.61
CA ALA A 44 -11.36 8.58 1.20
C ALA A 44 -11.06 7.51 0.13
N ILE A 45 -11.81 7.52 -0.97
CA ILE A 45 -11.57 6.62 -2.12
C ILE A 45 -10.22 6.91 -2.76
N LEU A 46 -9.86 8.19 -2.93
CA LEU A 46 -8.58 8.58 -3.51
C LEU A 46 -7.40 8.11 -2.64
N VAL A 47 -7.49 8.31 -1.31
CA VAL A 47 -6.47 7.84 -0.36
C VAL A 47 -6.32 6.32 -0.39
N LEU A 48 -7.43 5.57 -0.47
CA LEU A 48 -7.38 4.11 -0.62
C LEU A 48 -6.66 3.67 -1.89
N ASN A 49 -6.98 4.29 -3.02
CA ASN A 49 -6.36 3.96 -4.31
C ASN A 49 -4.85 4.28 -4.31
N VAL A 50 -4.46 5.42 -3.75
CA VAL A 50 -3.05 5.81 -3.63
C VAL A 50 -2.29 4.84 -2.71
N GLY A 51 -2.86 4.50 -1.55
CA GLY A 51 -2.26 3.53 -0.64
C GLY A 51 -2.06 2.16 -1.31
N LEU A 52 -3.07 1.68 -2.04
CA LEU A 52 -2.98 0.43 -2.79
C LEU A 52 -1.90 0.46 -3.87
N LEU A 53 -1.80 1.57 -4.62
CA LEU A 53 -0.75 1.79 -5.62
C LEU A 53 0.65 1.70 -4.99
N ILE A 54 0.85 2.32 -3.83
CA ILE A 54 2.13 2.26 -3.10
C ILE A 54 2.46 0.83 -2.68
N VAL A 55 1.48 0.05 -2.21
CA VAL A 55 1.67 -1.37 -1.88
C VAL A 55 2.10 -2.16 -3.10
N ILE A 56 1.40 -2.00 -4.23
CA ILE A 56 1.72 -2.70 -5.49
C ILE A 56 3.13 -2.33 -5.97
N LEU A 57 3.51 -1.06 -5.92
CA LEU A 57 4.85 -0.61 -6.28
C LEU A 57 5.93 -1.17 -5.35
N GLY A 58 5.68 -1.16 -4.03
CA GLY A 58 6.58 -1.79 -3.05
C GLY A 58 6.78 -3.28 -3.32
N LEU A 59 5.71 -3.99 -3.68
CA LEU A 59 5.73 -5.41 -4.01
C LEU A 59 6.32 -5.74 -5.39
N SER A 60 6.43 -4.79 -6.31
CA SER A 60 6.85 -5.07 -7.69
C SER A 60 8.29 -4.63 -8.01
N LEU A 61 8.82 -3.64 -7.29
CA LEU A 61 10.12 -3.05 -7.59
C LEU A 61 11.28 -3.76 -6.88
N ASN A 62 12.51 -3.62 -7.38
CA ASN A 62 13.78 -3.86 -6.65
C ASN A 62 13.94 -5.17 -5.85
N PHE A 63 13.53 -6.30 -6.42
CA PHE A 63 13.86 -7.60 -5.83
C PHE A 63 15.36 -7.89 -5.88
N SER A 64 15.97 -8.06 -4.71
CA SER A 64 17.36 -8.48 -4.55
C SER A 64 17.49 -9.97 -4.88
N VAL A 65 18.48 -10.33 -5.69
CA VAL A 65 18.74 -11.75 -6.03
C VAL A 65 19.65 -12.33 -4.96
N GLY A 66 19.10 -13.19 -4.09
CA GLY A 66 19.91 -13.95 -3.12
C GLY A 66 20.40 -15.25 -3.75
N GLN A 67 21.72 -15.45 -3.78
CA GLN A 67 22.29 -16.77 -4.05
C GLN A 67 22.13 -17.63 -2.80
N SER A 68 21.28 -18.66 -2.84
CA SER A 68 21.34 -19.72 -1.84
C SER A 68 22.68 -20.44 -2.02
N ARG A 69 23.58 -20.29 -1.05
CA ARG A 69 24.73 -21.18 -0.90
C ARG A 69 24.24 -22.59 -0.60
#